data_AF-A0A1Y3RWQ1-F1
#
_entry.id   AF-A0A1Y3RWQ1-F1
#
_cell.length_a   1.000
_cell.length_b   1.000
_cell.length_c   1.000
_cell.angle_alpha   90.00
_cell.angle_beta   90.00
_cell.angle_gamma   90.00
#
_symmetry.space_group_name_H-M   'P 1'
#
loop_
_entity.id
_entity.type
_entity.pdbx_description
1 polymer ?
#
loop_
_entity_poly.entity_id
_entity_poly.type
_entity_poly.pdbx_seq_one_letter_code
_entity_poly.pdbx_strand_id
1 'polypeptide(L)' 'MIPAWILLLLNQVFFTLRLSGGGNGSFPRPLKAEEERRYLEQAAQGDLEARNKLIEHNLRLVAHIVNNG' A
#
# COMPACT_ATOMS: atom_id res chain seq x y z
N MET A 1 0.32 25.66 -34.24
CA MET A 1 0.84 24.29 -34.44
C MET A 1 1.69 23.96 -33.23
N ILE A 2 1.32 22.96 -32.43
CA ILE A 2 2.14 22.56 -31.27
C ILE A 2 3.34 21.77 -31.81
N PRO A 3 4.57 22.21 -31.58
CA PRO A 3 5.75 21.54 -32.11
C PRO A 3 6.01 20.22 -31.37
N ALA A 4 6.52 19.23 -32.10
CA ALA A 4 6.64 17.85 -31.63
C ALA A 4 7.48 17.67 -30.34
N TRP A 5 8.45 18.55 -30.12
CA TRP A 5 9.30 18.52 -28.92
C TRP A 5 8.52 18.81 -27.62
N ILE A 6 7.45 19.62 -27.69
CA ILE A 6 6.59 19.88 -26.53
C ILE A 6 5.81 18.61 -26.14
N LEU A 7 5.32 17.84 -27.12
CA LEU A 7 4.63 16.57 -26.85
C LEU A 7 5.58 15.52 -26.26
N LEU A 8 6.84 15.48 -26.72
CA LEU A 8 7.87 14.58 -26.18
C LEU A 8 8.22 14.92 -24.73
N LEU A 9 8.36 16.21 -24.40
CA LEU A 9 8.60 16.66 -23.02
C LEU A 9 7.44 16.31 -22.09
N LEU A 10 6.20 16.54 -22.52
CA LEU A 10 5.01 16.18 -21.75
C LEU A 10 4.96 14.66 -21.49
N ASN A 11 5.26 13.84 -22.50
CA ASN A 11 5.25 12.38 -22.36
C ASN A 11 6.30 11.88 -21.33
N GLN A 12 7.49 12.49 -21.29
CA GLN A 12 8.52 12.18 -20.28
C GLN A 12 8.03 12.51 -18.86
N VAL A 13 7.36 13.65 -18.67
CA VAL A 13 6.80 14.04 -17.37
C VAL A 13 5.68 13.09 -16.95
N PHE A 14 4.76 12.74 -17.85
CA PHE A 14 3.69 11.77 -17.57
C PHE A 14 4.25 10.38 -17.23
N PHE A 15 5.30 9.93 -17.90
CA PHE A 15 5.95 8.65 -17.63
C PHE A 15 6.56 8.61 -16.22
N THR A 16 7.31 9.64 -15.84
CA THR A 16 7.92 9.76 -14.50
C THR A 16 6.86 9.86 -13.41
N LEU A 17 5.79 10.63 -13.62
CA LEU A 17 4.68 10.73 -12.67
C LEU A 17 3.93 9.40 -12.51
N ARG A 18 3.74 8.67 -13.61
CA ARG A 18 3.06 7.36 -13.59
C ARG A 18 3.89 6.29 -12.90
N LEU A 19 5.21 6.32 -13.05
CA LEU A 19 6.12 5.43 -12.33
C LEU A 19 6.23 5.81 -10.84
N SER A 20 6.22 7.10 -10.52
CA SER A 20 6.27 7.59 -9.14
C SER A 20 4.96 7.32 -8.37
N GLY A 21 3.81 7.40 -9.05
CA GLY A 21 2.49 7.16 -8.44
C GLY A 21 2.08 5.69 -8.28
N GLY A 22 2.86 4.74 -8.80
CA GLY A 22 2.47 3.31 -8.86
C GLY A 22 3.01 2.41 -7.74
N GLY A 23 3.94 2.90 -6.91
CA GLY A 23 4.72 2.03 -6.01
C GLY A 23 4.26 1.98 -4.55
N ASN A 24 3.56 3.01 -4.08
CA ASN A 24 3.27 3.19 -2.66
C ASN A 24 1.77 3.25 -2.43
N GLY A 25 1.10 2.10 -2.56
CA GLY A 25 -0.22 1.98 -1.96
C GLY A 25 -0.09 2.39 -0.49
N SER A 26 -0.96 3.28 0.00
CA SER A 26 -0.96 3.75 1.40
C SER A 26 -1.09 2.64 2.43
N PHE A 27 -1.26 1.39 1.98
CA PHE A 27 -1.33 0.21 2.81
C PHE A 27 0.00 -0.54 2.81
N PRO A 28 0.51 -0.90 4.00
CA PRO A 28 1.70 -1.72 4.11
C PRO A 28 1.52 -3.08 3.39
N ARG A 29 2.63 -3.65 2.91
CA ARG A 29 2.63 -4.97 2.26
C ARG A 29 2.19 -6.03 3.27
N PRO A 30 1.43 -7.06 2.88
CA PRO A 30 0.98 -8.10 3.79
C PRO A 30 2.18 -8.75 4.51
N LEU A 31 2.04 -8.94 5.82
CA LEU A 31 3.00 -9.69 6.63
C LEU A 31 3.12 -11.12 6.10
N LYS A 32 4.30 -11.73 6.27
CA LYS A 32 4.44 -13.16 6.00
C LYS A 32 3.65 -13.95 7.04
N ALA A 33 3.07 -15.08 6.63
CA ALA A 33 2.25 -15.94 7.50
C ALA A 33 2.98 -16.38 8.79
N GLU A 34 4.31 -16.51 8.76
CA GLU A 34 5.11 -16.82 9.94
C GLU A 34 5.18 -15.66 10.95
N GLU A 35 5.33 -14.43 10.47
CA GLU A 35 5.34 -13.23 11.32
C GLU A 35 3.94 -12.96 11.88
N GLU A 36 2.90 -13.16 11.07
CA GLU A 36 1.51 -12.99 11.50
C GLU A 36 1.17 -13.93 12.66
N ARG A 37 1.60 -15.21 12.60
CA ARG A 37 1.42 -16.16 13.72
C ARG A 37 2.13 -15.70 15.00
N ARG A 38 3.37 -15.21 14.88
CA ARG A 38 4.11 -14.69 16.04
C ARG A 38 3.42 -13.47 16.66
N TYR A 39 2.94 -12.54 15.84
CA TYR A 39 2.20 -11.38 16.32
C TYR A 39 0.83 -11.75 16.89
N LEU A 40 0.18 -12.81 16.40
CA LEU A 40 -1.07 -13.33 16.97
C LEU A 40 -0.85 -13.95 18.36
N GLU A 41 0.23 -14.70 18.55
CA GLU A 41 0.61 -15.24 19.87
C GLU A 41 0.93 -14.12 20.86
N GLN A 42 1.67 -13.09 20.43
CA GLN A 42 1.96 -11.91 21.25
C GLN A 42 0.71 -11.08 21.55
N ALA A 43 -0.18 -10.90 20.57
CA ALA A 43 -1.46 -10.25 20.79
C ALA A 43 -2.36 -11.03 21.77
N ALA A 44 -2.31 -12.38 21.73
CA ALA A 44 -3.01 -13.24 22.69
C ALA A 44 -2.45 -13.12 24.11
N GLN A 45 -1.16 -12.77 24.25
CA GLN A 45 -0.53 -12.44 25.53
C GLN A 45 -0.87 -11.01 26.03
N GLY A 46 -1.65 -10.24 25.27
CA GLY A 46 -2.08 -8.89 25.65
C GLY A 46 -1.18 -7.77 25.13
N ASP A 47 -0.24 -8.06 24.23
CA ASP A 47 0.60 -7.04 23.60
C ASP A 47 -0.21 -6.15 22.64
N LEU A 48 -0.38 -4.89 23.02
CA LEU A 48 -1.09 -3.87 22.25
C LEU A 48 -0.35 -3.48 20.97
N GLU A 49 0.98 -3.56 20.94
CA GLU A 49 1.79 -3.16 19.80
C GLU A 49 1.69 -4.20 18.67
N ALA A 50 1.75 -5.48 19.03
CA ALA A 50 1.51 -6.60 18.11
C ALA A 50 0.10 -6.55 17.50
N ARG A 51 -0.91 -6.26 18.33
CA ARG A 51 -2.30 -6.10 17.87
C ARG A 51 -2.45 -4.93 16.89
N ASN A 52 -1.86 -3.77 17.17
CA ASN A 52 -1.94 -2.60 16.29
C ASN A 52 -1.31 -2.87 14.91
N LYS A 53 -0.15 -3.54 14.87
CA LYS A 53 0.48 -3.93 13.59
C LYS A 53 -0.39 -4.85 12.74
N LEU A 54 -1.05 -5.83 13.37
CA LEU A 54 -1.99 -6.74 12.69
C LEU A 54 -3.20 -5.97 12.13
N ILE A 55 -3.73 -5.00 12.88
CA ILE A 55 -4.86 -4.17 12.43
C ILE A 55 -4.47 -3.33 11.22
N GLU A 56 -3.32 -2.64 11.24
CA GLU A 56 -2.86 -1.81 10.12
C GLU A 56 -2.64 -2.59 8.82
N HIS A 57 -2.13 -3.83 8.93
CA HIS A 57 -1.96 -4.69 7.76
C HIS A 57 -3.30 -5.21 7.23
N ASN A 58 -4.24 -5.51 8.13
CA ASN A 58 -5.59 -5.97 7.77
C ASN A 58 -6.55 -4.82 7.39
N LEU A 59 -6.20 -3.55 7.65
CA LEU A 59 -6.96 -2.38 7.22
C LEU A 59 -7.11 -2.31 5.69
N ARG A 60 -6.16 -2.87 4.94
CA ARG A 60 -6.28 -2.99 3.48
C ARG A 60 -7.51 -3.82 3.08
N LEU A 61 -7.80 -4.89 3.83
CA LEU A 61 -8.99 -5.73 3.60
C LEU A 61 -10.26 -4.92 3.88
N VAL A 62 -10.28 -4.14 4.96
CA VAL A 62 -11.41 -3.25 5.30
C VAL A 62 -11.64 -2.21 4.20
N ALA A 63 -10.58 -1.55 3.73
CA ALA A 63 -10.67 -0.59 2.63
C ALA A 63 -11.20 -1.22 1.34
N HIS A 64 -10.83 -2.48 1.07
CA HIS A 64 -11.36 -3.23 -0.07
C HIS A 64 -12.84 -3.58 0.10
N ILE A 65 -13.26 -4.02 1.29
CA ILE A 65 -14.66 -4.34 1.61
C ILE A 65 -15.55 -3.09 1.50
N VAL A 66 -15.08 -1.93 1.98
CA VAL A 66 -15.85 -0.68 1.93
C VAL A 66 -15.97 -0.11 0.51
N ASN A 67 -14.93 -0.24 -0.32
CA ASN A 67 -14.97 0.28 -1.70
C ASN A 67 -15.72 -0.63 -2.68
N ASN A 68 -15.77 -1.93 -2.41
CA ASN A 68 -16.38 -2.92 -3.31
C ASN A 68 -17.67 -3.56 -2.76
N GLY A 69 -18.18 -3.06 -1.63
CA GLY A 69 -19.43 -3.51 -0.99
C GLY A 69 -20.65 -2.71 -1.44
#